data_AF-A0A8I1SER3-F1
#
_entry.id   AF-A0A8I1SER3-F1
#
_cell.length_a   1.000
_cell.length_b   1.000
_cell.length_c   1.000
_cell.angle_alpha   90.00
_cell.angle_beta   90.00
_cell.angle_gamma   90.00
#
_symmetry.space_group_name_H-M   'P 1'
#
loop_
_entity.id
_entity.type
_entity.pdbx_description
1 polymer ?
#
loop_
_entity_poly.entity_id
_entity_poly.type
_entity_poly.pdbx_seq_one_letter_code
_entity_poly.pdbx_strand_id
1 'polypeptide(L)'
;MDPQPPVDSPIWLLYLPPGADPVDFVMLRQECRVDGLGPILTVVPATNTPPPEPQLVAQQAIARLPIPLPHISFGPDAKQVAVNVPVWLWVSNPDPVTASATDRTVTVTATATLASVTWSMGEPGAVDVTCAGGGQAPWAGADLWAPPCGYTYRLRSLDERTNGTGAWPVTAAATWSITWSANTGEAGIDSVTTRSMAPVRVGEWRTVIVAGS
;
A
#
# COMPACT_ATOMS: atom_id res chain seq x y z
N MET A 1 32.15 13.00 36.82
CA MET A 1 30.70 13.29 36.76
C MET A 1 30.19 13.23 38.17
N ASP A 2 29.50 14.28 38.63
CA ASP A 2 28.86 14.24 39.95
C ASP A 2 27.82 13.12 39.98
N PRO A 3 27.74 12.33 41.08
CA PRO A 3 26.74 11.28 41.21
C PRO A 3 25.33 11.90 41.18
N GLN A 4 24.43 11.28 40.43
CA GLN A 4 23.02 11.71 40.41
C GLN A 4 22.40 11.53 41.80
N PRO A 5 21.51 12.45 42.22
CA PRO A 5 20.75 12.26 43.44
C PRO A 5 19.92 10.96 43.36
N PRO A 6 19.71 10.26 44.48
CA PRO A 6 18.76 9.14 44.55
C PRO A 6 17.39 9.54 43.99
N VAL A 7 16.71 8.62 43.32
CA VAL A 7 15.41 8.86 42.65
C VAL A 7 14.30 9.28 43.62
N ASP A 8 14.41 8.89 44.89
CA ASP A 8 13.51 9.24 46.00
C ASP A 8 13.86 10.58 46.67
N SER A 9 14.91 11.27 46.20
CA SER A 9 15.32 12.55 46.78
C SER A 9 14.28 13.64 46.52
N PRO A 10 13.86 14.40 47.55
CA PRO A 10 12.91 15.50 47.38
C PRO A 10 13.47 16.64 46.53
N ILE A 11 14.78 16.66 46.26
CA ILE A 11 15.41 17.65 45.38
C ILE A 11 14.78 17.62 43.97
N TRP A 12 14.34 16.46 43.50
CA TRP A 12 13.70 16.32 42.20
C TRP A 12 12.39 17.12 42.10
N LEU A 13 11.63 17.25 43.20
CA LEU A 13 10.37 18.01 43.25
C LEU A 13 10.57 19.52 43.05
N LEU A 14 11.78 20.02 43.27
CA LEU A 14 12.09 21.45 43.08
C LEU A 14 12.34 21.80 41.61
N TYR A 15 12.68 20.81 40.77
CA TYR A 15 13.12 21.05 39.40
C TYR A 15 12.31 20.29 38.35
N LEU A 16 11.60 19.23 38.72
CA LEU A 16 10.72 18.49 37.81
C LEU A 16 9.31 19.10 37.76
N PRO A 17 8.64 19.07 36.60
CA PRO A 17 7.23 19.41 36.52
C PRO A 17 6.37 18.40 37.30
N PRO A 18 5.19 18.80 37.82
CA PRO A 18 4.30 17.90 38.55
C PRO A 18 3.97 16.63 37.75
N GLY A 19 4.21 15.46 38.35
CA GLY A 19 3.92 14.16 37.73
C GLY A 19 5.04 13.57 36.87
N ALA A 20 6.19 14.24 36.74
CA ALA A 20 7.37 13.67 36.08
C ALA A 20 8.12 12.68 36.98
N ASP A 21 8.60 11.57 36.40
CA ASP A 21 9.37 10.55 37.10
C ASP A 21 10.87 10.92 37.08
N PRO A 22 11.54 11.01 38.25
CA PRO A 22 12.98 11.28 38.35
C PRO A 22 13.87 10.33 37.53
N VAL A 23 13.41 9.12 37.21
CA VAL A 23 14.17 8.16 36.39
C VAL A 23 14.39 8.63 34.95
N ASP A 24 13.55 9.54 34.45
CA ASP A 24 13.59 10.03 33.06
C ASP A 24 14.49 11.26 32.88
N PHE A 25 15.14 11.74 33.95
CA PHE A 25 15.85 13.01 33.95
C PHE A 25 17.26 12.91 34.56
N VAL A 26 18.14 13.77 34.09
CA VAL A 26 19.50 13.94 34.59
C VAL A 26 19.66 15.38 35.06
N MET A 27 20.13 15.52 36.29
CA MET A 27 20.44 16.80 36.91
C MET A 27 21.88 17.20 36.55
N LEU A 28 22.02 18.32 35.87
CA LEU A 28 23.27 18.93 35.45
C LEU A 28 23.59 20.13 36.33
N ARG A 29 24.82 20.17 36.84
CA ARG A 29 25.34 21.31 37.60
C ARG A 29 26.21 22.15 36.67
N GLN A 30 25.81 23.40 36.45
CA GLN A 30 26.57 24.33 35.62
C GLN A 30 27.36 25.29 36.53
N GLU A 31 28.68 25.14 36.54
CA GLU A 31 29.60 25.88 37.42
C GLU A 31 29.97 27.27 36.90
N CYS A 32 29.61 27.62 35.66
CA CYS A 32 29.96 28.89 35.04
C CYS A 32 28.97 30.02 35.38
N ARG A 33 28.79 30.34 36.67
CA ARG A 33 28.09 31.57 37.09
C ARG A 33 29.11 32.64 37.48
N VAL A 34 29.13 33.76 36.77
CA VAL A 34 30.10 34.87 36.96
C VAL A 34 29.68 35.86 38.05
N ASP A 35 28.48 35.68 38.61
CA ASP A 35 27.75 36.58 39.50
C ASP A 35 27.72 36.13 40.98
N GLY A 36 28.46 35.07 41.34
CA GLY A 36 28.69 34.68 42.75
C GLY A 36 27.49 34.04 43.47
N LEU A 37 26.40 33.74 42.77
CA LEU A 37 25.14 33.22 43.34
C LEU A 37 25.03 31.68 43.37
N GLY A 38 26.14 30.97 43.45
CA GLY A 38 26.17 29.50 43.46
C GLY A 38 25.87 28.84 42.09
N PRO A 39 25.94 27.50 42.02
CA PRO A 39 25.78 26.75 40.77
C PRO A 39 24.33 26.80 40.27
N ILE A 40 24.15 26.89 38.96
CA ILE A 40 22.84 26.68 38.33
C ILE A 40 22.63 25.16 38.21
N LEU A 41 21.50 24.68 38.70
CA LEU A 41 21.03 23.32 38.49
C LEU A 41 20.00 23.32 37.36
N THR A 42 20.22 22.50 36.34
CA THR A 42 19.24 22.24 35.28
C THR A 42 18.92 20.76 35.23
N VAL A 43 17.67 20.42 34.91
CA VAL A 43 17.27 19.04 34.62
C VAL A 43 17.03 18.92 33.13
N VAL A 44 17.62 17.88 32.53
CA VAL A 44 17.41 17.52 31.13
C VAL A 44 16.89 16.10 31.06
N PRO A 45 16.14 15.73 30.01
CA PRO A 45 15.77 14.34 29.79
C PRO A 45 17.01 13.45 29.74
N ALA A 46 16.97 12.30 30.41
CA ALA A 46 18.08 11.34 30.49
C ALA A 46 18.44 10.78 29.11
N THR A 47 17.48 10.75 28.19
CA THR A 47 17.69 10.36 26.80
C THR A 47 17.79 11.61 25.91
N ASN A 48 18.95 11.81 25.28
CA ASN A 48 19.14 12.85 24.26
C ASN A 48 18.70 12.38 22.85
N THR A 49 17.88 11.33 22.77
CA THR A 49 17.32 10.84 21.51
C THR A 49 16.17 11.76 21.10
N PRO A 50 16.24 12.40 19.92
CA PRO A 50 15.12 13.17 19.38
C PRO A 50 13.82 12.36 19.47
N PRO A 51 12.66 13.00 19.70
CA PRO A 51 11.37 12.34 19.56
C PRO A 51 11.28 11.58 18.24
N PRO A 52 10.57 10.42 18.18
CA PRO A 52 10.41 9.70 16.93
C PRO A 52 9.79 10.62 15.89
N GLU A 53 10.37 10.68 14.70
CA GLU A 53 9.80 11.43 13.60
C GLU A 53 8.62 10.63 13.02
N PRO A 54 7.38 11.16 13.05
CA PRO A 54 6.19 10.44 12.57
C PRO A 54 6.33 9.94 11.13
N GLN A 55 7.05 10.67 10.28
CA GLN A 55 7.32 10.31 8.89
C GLN A 55 8.16 9.03 8.79
N LEU A 56 9.14 8.83 9.67
CA LEU A 56 9.95 7.61 9.69
C LEU A 56 9.10 6.41 10.14
N VAL A 57 8.26 6.60 11.16
CA VAL A 57 7.31 5.57 11.63
C VAL A 57 6.27 5.26 10.55
N ALA A 58 5.83 6.26 9.77
CA ALA A 58 4.95 6.08 8.63
C ALA A 58 5.60 5.22 7.54
N GLN A 59 6.86 5.48 7.18
CA GLN A 59 7.61 4.65 6.23
C GLN A 59 7.72 3.19 6.71
N GLN A 60 7.91 2.97 8.02
CA GLN A 60 7.87 1.61 8.59
C GLN A 60 6.50 0.96 8.49
N ALA A 61 5.41 1.70 8.76
CA ALA A 61 4.05 1.20 8.62
C ALA A 61 3.73 0.85 7.16
N ILE A 62 4.12 1.72 6.22
CA ILE A 62 3.96 1.52 4.77
C ILE A 62 4.72 0.28 4.30
N ALA A 63 5.99 0.11 4.72
CA ALA A 63 6.79 -1.06 4.36
C ALA A 63 6.24 -2.39 4.91
N ARG A 64 5.39 -2.34 5.94
CA ARG A 64 4.71 -3.52 6.52
C ARG A 64 3.37 -3.82 5.87
N LEU A 65 2.86 -2.97 4.97
CA LEU A 65 1.59 -3.21 4.30
C LEU A 65 1.65 -4.52 3.50
N PRO A 66 0.76 -5.49 3.75
CA PRO A 66 0.75 -6.76 3.05
C PRO A 66 0.05 -6.61 1.68
N ILE A 67 0.54 -5.70 0.83
CA ILE A 67 -0.08 -5.38 -0.46
C ILE A 67 0.07 -6.58 -1.39
N PRO A 68 -1.02 -7.24 -1.80
CA PRO A 68 -0.93 -8.44 -2.60
C PRO A 68 -0.56 -8.10 -4.05
N LEU A 69 -0.04 -9.10 -4.76
CA LEU A 69 -0.02 -9.06 -6.21
C LEU A 69 -1.45 -9.12 -6.75
N PRO A 70 -1.77 -8.42 -7.85
CA PRO A 70 -3.12 -8.46 -8.39
C PRO A 70 -3.47 -9.86 -8.91
N HIS A 71 -4.59 -10.42 -8.47
CA HIS A 71 -5.13 -11.68 -8.99
C HIS A 71 -5.97 -11.38 -10.23
N ILE A 72 -5.34 -11.52 -11.39
CA ILE A 72 -5.95 -11.29 -12.71
C ILE A 72 -7.12 -12.25 -12.93
N SER A 73 -8.25 -11.73 -13.41
CA SER A 73 -9.41 -12.52 -13.79
C SER A 73 -10.06 -11.98 -15.07
N PHE A 74 -10.56 -12.92 -15.87
CA PHE A 74 -11.20 -12.67 -17.16
C PHE A 74 -12.59 -13.28 -17.16
N GLY A 75 -13.51 -12.65 -17.87
CA GLY A 75 -14.89 -13.13 -17.97
C GLY A 75 -15.56 -12.79 -19.28
N PRO A 76 -16.70 -13.43 -19.57
CA PRO A 76 -17.48 -14.30 -18.66
C PRO A 76 -16.87 -15.68 -18.40
N ASP A 77 -16.17 -16.25 -19.38
CA ASP A 77 -15.38 -17.48 -19.24
C ASP A 77 -13.95 -17.23 -19.76
N ALA A 78 -12.98 -17.26 -18.84
CA ALA A 78 -11.56 -17.07 -19.14
C ALA A 78 -10.98 -18.11 -20.13
N LYS A 79 -11.62 -19.28 -20.27
CA LYS A 79 -11.19 -20.34 -21.20
C LYS A 79 -11.76 -20.17 -22.60
N GLN A 80 -12.77 -19.31 -22.77
CA GLN A 80 -13.49 -19.12 -24.04
C GLN A 80 -13.38 -17.68 -24.56
N VAL A 81 -12.22 -17.04 -24.38
CA VAL A 81 -11.98 -15.71 -24.96
C VAL A 81 -11.86 -15.82 -26.48
N ALA A 82 -12.55 -14.91 -27.19
CA ALA A 82 -12.57 -14.87 -28.65
C ALA A 82 -12.21 -13.49 -29.19
N VAL A 83 -11.72 -13.48 -30.43
CA VAL A 83 -11.59 -12.25 -31.21
C VAL A 83 -12.96 -11.60 -31.45
N ASN A 84 -12.98 -10.27 -31.45
CA ASN A 84 -14.17 -9.43 -31.66
C ASN A 84 -15.29 -9.63 -30.63
N VAL A 85 -15.00 -10.25 -29.49
CA VAL A 85 -15.91 -10.36 -28.34
C VAL A 85 -15.29 -9.61 -27.16
N PRO A 86 -16.01 -8.70 -26.49
CA PRO A 86 -15.52 -8.00 -25.31
C PRO A 86 -15.19 -8.98 -24.17
N VAL A 87 -13.97 -8.89 -23.64
CA VAL A 87 -13.56 -9.58 -22.42
C VAL A 87 -13.68 -8.62 -21.24
N TRP A 88 -14.29 -9.09 -20.16
CA TRP A 88 -14.38 -8.37 -18.89
C TRP A 88 -13.07 -8.55 -18.11
N LEU A 89 -12.56 -7.46 -17.54
CA LEU A 89 -11.28 -7.45 -16.82
C LEU A 89 -11.49 -7.01 -15.37
N TRP A 90 -10.98 -7.79 -14.42
CA TRP A 90 -10.92 -7.39 -13.02
C TRP A 90 -9.81 -8.08 -12.23
N VAL A 91 -9.51 -7.49 -11.07
CA VAL A 91 -8.65 -8.04 -10.02
C VAL A 91 -9.56 -8.59 -8.92
N SER A 92 -9.42 -9.88 -8.61
CA SER A 92 -10.32 -10.58 -7.67
C SER A 92 -9.99 -10.38 -6.19
N ASN A 93 -8.87 -9.70 -5.87
CA ASN A 93 -8.45 -9.35 -4.51
C ASN A 93 -8.29 -7.83 -4.32
N PRO A 94 -9.36 -7.01 -4.50
CA PRO A 94 -9.29 -5.56 -4.43
C PRO A 94 -9.36 -4.99 -3.01
N ASP A 95 -9.46 -5.84 -1.99
CA ASP A 95 -9.73 -5.43 -0.61
C ASP A 95 -8.60 -4.55 -0.04
N PRO A 96 -8.94 -3.46 0.69
CA PRO A 96 -7.94 -2.64 1.37
C PRO A 96 -7.12 -3.44 2.38
N VAL A 97 -5.86 -3.06 2.54
CA VAL A 97 -4.97 -3.64 3.56
C VAL A 97 -4.43 -2.56 4.48
N THR A 98 -4.27 -2.88 5.76
CA THR A 98 -3.83 -1.96 6.80
C THR A 98 -2.63 -2.53 7.54
N ALA A 99 -1.70 -1.66 7.94
CA ALA A 99 -0.58 -2.01 8.80
C ALA A 99 -0.27 -0.83 9.74
N SER A 100 0.31 -1.14 10.89
CA SER A 100 0.74 -0.13 11.86
C SER A 100 2.19 -0.33 12.27
N ALA A 101 2.84 0.77 12.63
CA ALA A 101 4.15 0.79 13.26
C ALA A 101 4.13 1.74 14.46
N THR A 102 4.91 1.40 15.47
CA THR A 102 5.04 2.17 16.69
C THR A 102 6.50 2.33 17.03
N ASP A 103 6.92 3.55 17.31
CA ASP A 103 8.19 3.88 17.94
C ASP A 103 7.90 4.74 19.17
N ARG A 104 8.25 4.23 20.36
CA ARG A 104 7.95 4.83 21.66
C ARG A 104 6.47 5.25 21.78
N THR A 105 6.19 6.55 21.75
CA THR A 105 4.84 7.13 21.93
C THR A 105 4.13 7.43 20.62
N VAL A 106 4.82 7.32 19.48
CA VAL A 106 4.28 7.61 18.15
C VAL A 106 3.85 6.31 17.50
N THR A 107 2.55 6.20 17.20
CA THR A 107 1.96 5.10 16.44
C THR A 107 1.36 5.63 15.16
N VAL A 108 1.75 5.05 14.04
CA VAL A 108 1.21 5.35 12.72
C VAL A 108 0.45 4.15 12.20
N THR A 109 -0.73 4.40 11.63
CA THR A 109 -1.52 3.41 10.89
C THR A 109 -1.59 3.83 9.44
N ALA A 110 -1.19 2.93 8.54
CA ALA A 110 -1.25 3.09 7.10
C ALA A 110 -2.30 2.14 6.51
N THR A 111 -3.06 2.61 5.52
CA THR A 111 -4.05 1.82 4.79
C THR A 111 -3.84 1.99 3.29
N ALA A 112 -3.68 0.89 2.57
CA ALA A 112 -3.62 0.86 1.12
C ALA A 112 -4.99 0.50 0.54
N THR A 113 -5.44 1.27 -0.45
CA THR A 113 -6.71 1.07 -1.17
C THR A 113 -6.42 0.98 -2.67
N LEU A 114 -7.01 0.00 -3.36
CA LEU A 114 -6.80 -0.16 -4.80
C LEU A 114 -7.47 0.98 -5.56
N ALA A 115 -6.67 1.85 -6.17
CA ALA A 115 -7.15 3.04 -6.86
C ALA A 115 -7.46 2.77 -8.34
N SER A 116 -6.59 2.04 -9.03
CA SER A 116 -6.76 1.69 -10.44
C SER A 116 -5.95 0.47 -10.84
N VAL A 117 -6.32 -0.14 -11.97
CA VAL A 117 -5.54 -1.20 -12.61
C VAL A 117 -5.34 -0.86 -14.08
N THR A 118 -4.08 -0.81 -14.52
CA THR A 118 -3.72 -0.67 -15.94
C THR A 118 -3.36 -2.02 -16.51
N TRP A 119 -3.98 -2.37 -17.63
CA TRP A 119 -3.91 -3.66 -18.30
C TRP A 119 -3.17 -3.53 -19.62
N SER A 120 -2.10 -4.29 -19.77
CA SER A 120 -1.46 -4.51 -21.06
C SER A 120 -1.85 -5.89 -21.57
N MET A 121 -2.52 -5.94 -22.72
CA MET A 121 -3.22 -7.15 -23.18
C MET A 121 -2.35 -8.09 -24.00
N GLY A 122 -1.08 -7.73 -24.23
CA GLY A 122 -0.08 -8.53 -24.94
C GLY A 122 -0.25 -8.62 -26.46
N GLU A 123 -1.39 -8.17 -27.00
CA GLU A 123 -1.63 -8.11 -28.44
C GLU A 123 -0.80 -7.00 -29.10
N PRO A 124 -0.10 -7.26 -30.23
CA PRO A 124 0.70 -6.26 -30.92
C PRO A 124 -0.13 -5.05 -31.35
N GLY A 125 0.34 -3.86 -30.99
CA GLY A 125 -0.36 -2.59 -31.29
C GLY A 125 -1.58 -2.31 -30.41
N ALA A 126 -1.84 -3.14 -29.39
CA ALA A 126 -2.86 -2.85 -28.39
C ALA A 126 -2.50 -1.60 -27.58
N VAL A 127 -3.52 -0.81 -27.26
CA VAL A 127 -3.42 0.28 -26.29
C VAL A 127 -3.76 -0.27 -24.91
N ASP A 128 -3.03 0.16 -23.89
CA ASP A 128 -3.30 -0.23 -22.52
C ASP A 128 -4.69 0.26 -22.05
N VAL A 129 -5.39 -0.59 -21.30
CA VAL A 129 -6.72 -0.28 -20.74
C VAL A 129 -6.55 0.06 -19.26
N THR A 130 -7.08 1.19 -18.80
CA THR A 130 -7.06 1.53 -17.38
C THR A 130 -8.46 1.45 -16.80
N CYS A 131 -8.64 0.58 -15.80
CA CYS A 131 -9.86 0.47 -15.01
C CYS A 131 -9.75 1.32 -13.74
N ALA A 132 -10.85 1.97 -13.34
CA ALA A 132 -10.99 2.50 -12.00
C ALA A 132 -11.17 1.33 -11.00
N GLY A 133 -10.52 1.43 -9.83
CA GLY A 133 -10.48 0.35 -8.85
C GLY A 133 -9.94 -0.95 -9.45
N GLY A 134 -10.46 -2.08 -8.96
CA GLY A 134 -10.12 -3.42 -9.46
C GLY A 134 -10.85 -3.87 -10.71
N GLY A 135 -11.74 -3.07 -11.32
CA GLY A 135 -12.73 -3.58 -12.26
C GLY A 135 -13.85 -4.36 -11.57
N GLN A 136 -14.70 -5.05 -12.34
CA GLN A 136 -15.87 -5.74 -11.81
C GLN A 136 -16.15 -7.04 -12.58
N ALA A 137 -16.40 -8.13 -11.87
CA ALA A 137 -16.85 -9.38 -12.48
C ALA A 137 -18.28 -9.24 -13.05
N PRO A 138 -18.63 -9.96 -14.14
CA PRO A 138 -20.00 -9.99 -14.65
C PRO A 138 -20.99 -10.40 -13.56
N TRP A 139 -22.08 -9.65 -13.42
CA TRP A 139 -23.19 -9.98 -12.51
C TRP A 139 -24.38 -10.55 -13.28
N ALA A 140 -25.33 -11.15 -12.56
CA ALA A 140 -26.54 -11.68 -13.16
C ALA A 140 -27.34 -10.57 -13.86
N GLY A 141 -27.63 -10.74 -15.16
CA GLY A 141 -28.33 -9.75 -15.97
C GLY A 141 -27.45 -8.64 -16.54
N ALA A 142 -26.13 -8.68 -16.35
CA ALA A 142 -25.21 -7.79 -17.03
C ALA A 142 -25.27 -8.00 -18.55
N ASP A 143 -25.22 -6.91 -19.32
CA ASP A 143 -24.96 -6.99 -20.76
C ASP A 143 -23.48 -7.33 -20.97
N LEU A 144 -23.20 -8.58 -21.32
CA LEU A 144 -21.84 -9.09 -21.49
C LEU A 144 -21.08 -8.39 -22.64
N TRP A 145 -21.79 -7.72 -23.56
CA TRP A 145 -21.17 -6.93 -24.63
C TRP A 145 -20.72 -5.53 -24.18
N ALA A 146 -21.12 -5.07 -23.00
CA ALA A 146 -20.80 -3.74 -22.49
C ALA A 146 -20.10 -3.81 -21.12
N PRO A 147 -18.87 -4.35 -21.05
CA PRO A 147 -18.11 -4.38 -19.80
C PRO A 147 -17.82 -2.96 -19.29
N PRO A 148 -17.91 -2.71 -17.96
CA PRO A 148 -17.48 -1.44 -17.36
C PRO A 148 -15.97 -1.23 -17.51
N CYS A 149 -15.20 -2.32 -17.47
CA CYS A 149 -13.82 -2.34 -17.90
C CYS A 149 -13.55 -3.62 -18.70
N GLY A 150 -13.09 -3.45 -19.93
CA GLY A 150 -12.89 -4.57 -20.83
C GLY A 150 -11.98 -4.23 -22.00
N TYR A 151 -11.59 -5.28 -22.70
CA TYR A 151 -10.80 -5.20 -23.93
C TYR A 151 -11.45 -6.06 -25.01
N THR A 152 -11.17 -5.78 -26.28
CA THR A 152 -11.61 -6.64 -27.39
C THR A 152 -10.43 -6.99 -28.25
N TYR A 153 -10.01 -8.25 -28.19
CA TYR A 153 -8.94 -8.76 -29.03
C TYR A 153 -9.33 -8.75 -30.50
N ARG A 154 -8.39 -8.39 -31.38
CA ARG A 154 -8.56 -8.45 -32.84
C ARG A 154 -7.85 -9.64 -33.47
N LEU A 155 -6.84 -10.16 -32.78
CA LEU A 155 -5.96 -11.23 -33.21
C LEU A 155 -6.06 -12.42 -32.26
N ARG A 156 -6.15 -13.59 -32.87
CA ARG A 156 -6.02 -14.86 -32.17
C ARG A 156 -4.61 -15.02 -31.63
N SER A 157 -4.47 -15.65 -30.47
CA SER A 157 -3.18 -15.93 -29.84
C SER A 157 -2.50 -17.15 -30.48
N LEU A 158 -2.25 -17.11 -31.79
CA LEU A 158 -1.57 -18.21 -32.50
C LEU A 158 -0.11 -18.33 -32.06
N ASP A 159 0.45 -19.52 -32.16
CA ASP A 159 1.83 -19.81 -31.75
C ASP A 159 2.84 -18.92 -32.47
N GLU A 160 2.65 -18.64 -33.77
CA GLU A 160 3.56 -17.79 -34.56
C GLU A 160 3.57 -16.34 -34.06
N ARG A 161 2.52 -15.88 -33.39
CA ARG A 161 2.41 -14.52 -32.84
C ARG A 161 2.80 -14.42 -31.37
N THR A 162 2.89 -15.56 -30.69
CA THR A 162 3.05 -15.63 -29.23
C THR A 162 4.29 -16.42 -28.84
N ASN A 163 5.27 -16.51 -29.75
CA ASN A 163 6.53 -17.22 -29.56
C ASN A 163 6.33 -18.68 -29.09
N GLY A 164 5.33 -19.37 -29.64
CA GLY A 164 5.03 -20.78 -29.35
C GLY A 164 4.21 -21.05 -28.08
N THR A 165 3.72 -20.01 -27.39
CA THR A 165 2.92 -20.20 -26.16
C THR A 165 1.43 -20.43 -26.43
N GLY A 166 0.94 -19.94 -27.57
CA GLY A 166 -0.46 -19.99 -27.96
C GLY A 166 -1.36 -19.13 -27.07
N ALA A 167 -0.79 -18.12 -26.39
CA ALA A 167 -1.49 -17.24 -25.45
C ALA A 167 -0.89 -15.83 -25.43
N TRP A 168 -1.73 -14.80 -25.27
CA TRP A 168 -1.24 -13.44 -25.06
C TRP A 168 -0.80 -13.24 -23.59
N PRO A 169 0.35 -12.60 -23.33
CA PRO A 169 0.78 -12.28 -21.98
C PRO A 169 0.06 -11.03 -21.47
N VAL A 170 -0.98 -11.21 -20.66
CA VAL A 170 -1.71 -10.09 -20.05
C VAL A 170 -0.99 -9.67 -18.78
N THR A 171 -0.65 -8.38 -18.67
CA THR A 171 -0.07 -7.79 -17.46
C THR A 171 -1.06 -6.85 -16.82
N ALA A 172 -1.28 -7.00 -15.51
CA ALA A 172 -2.07 -6.06 -14.71
C ALA A 172 -1.14 -5.31 -13.75
N ALA A 173 -1.17 -3.98 -13.84
CA ALA A 173 -0.49 -3.07 -12.93
C ALA A 173 -1.51 -2.40 -12.01
N ALA A 174 -1.59 -2.88 -10.77
CA ALA A 174 -2.49 -2.39 -9.75
C ALA A 174 -1.84 -1.25 -8.96
N THR A 175 -2.42 -0.06 -9.04
CA THR A 175 -1.95 1.12 -8.30
C THR A 175 -2.77 1.29 -7.04
N TRP A 176 -2.09 1.24 -5.90
CA TRP A 176 -2.68 1.39 -4.57
C TRP A 176 -2.41 2.79 -4.05
N SER A 177 -3.46 3.48 -3.62
CA SER A 177 -3.37 4.74 -2.88
C SER A 177 -3.23 4.42 -1.40
N ILE A 178 -2.17 4.91 -0.78
CA ILE A 178 -1.86 4.68 0.63
C ILE A 178 -2.14 5.96 1.40
N THR A 179 -2.95 5.87 2.44
CA THR A 179 -3.14 6.95 3.41
C THR A 179 -2.63 6.51 4.76
N TRP A 180 -1.99 7.41 5.49
CA TRP A 180 -1.53 7.12 6.85
C TRP A 180 -1.82 8.27 7.81
N SER A 181 -2.00 7.93 9.08
CA SER A 181 -2.21 8.88 10.16
C SER A 181 -1.47 8.45 11.43
N ALA A 182 -0.93 9.43 12.14
CA ALA A 182 -0.27 9.29 13.43
C ALA A 182 -1.22 9.65 14.57
N ASN A 183 -1.02 9.04 15.74
CA ASN A 183 -1.73 9.44 16.97
C ASN A 183 -1.40 10.87 17.45
N THR A 184 -0.31 11.45 16.93
CA THR A 184 0.13 12.84 17.14
C THR A 184 -0.59 13.85 16.24
N GLY A 185 -1.38 13.38 15.26
CA GLY A 185 -2.20 14.21 14.37
C GLY A 185 -1.62 14.44 12.98
N GLU A 186 -0.36 14.09 12.72
CA GLU A 186 0.20 14.11 11.38
C GLU A 186 -0.43 13.03 10.48
N ALA A 187 -0.50 13.33 9.19
CA ALA A 187 -1.01 12.42 8.19
C ALA A 187 -0.29 12.63 6.85
N GLY A 188 -0.43 11.67 5.94
CA GLY A 188 0.13 11.77 4.61
C GLY A 188 -0.46 10.76 3.64
N ILE A 189 -0.01 10.88 2.38
CA ILE A 189 -0.43 10.05 1.27
C ILE A 189 0.83 9.52 0.58
N ASP A 190 0.76 8.28 0.12
CA ASP A 190 1.77 7.65 -0.72
C ASP A 190 1.07 6.77 -1.77
N SER A 191 1.82 6.17 -2.69
CA SER A 191 1.29 5.24 -3.67
C SER A 191 2.30 4.15 -4.01
N VAL A 192 1.78 2.99 -4.37
CA VAL A 192 2.63 1.88 -4.84
C VAL A 192 1.91 1.10 -5.93
N THR A 193 2.70 0.62 -6.90
CA THR A 193 2.18 -0.20 -7.98
C THR A 193 2.70 -1.63 -7.87
N THR A 194 1.80 -2.60 -7.76
CA THR A 194 2.10 -4.02 -7.87
C THR A 194 1.75 -4.54 -9.25
N ARG A 195 2.46 -5.56 -9.74
CA ARG A 195 2.26 -6.12 -11.09
C ARG A 195 2.22 -7.63 -11.06
N SER A 196 1.32 -8.22 -11.84
CA SER A 196 1.30 -9.65 -12.13
C SER A 196 1.00 -9.88 -13.60
N MET A 197 1.21 -11.11 -14.06
CA MET A 197 0.99 -11.51 -15.44
C MET A 197 0.21 -12.82 -15.48
N ALA A 198 -0.73 -12.94 -16.43
CA ALA A 198 -1.47 -14.16 -16.70
C ALA A 198 -1.58 -14.39 -18.21
N PRO A 199 -1.44 -15.64 -18.69
CA PRO A 199 -1.67 -15.96 -20.09
C PRO A 199 -3.17 -16.01 -20.40
N VAL A 200 -3.58 -15.51 -21.55
CA VAL A 200 -4.95 -15.69 -22.08
C VAL A 200 -4.92 -16.29 -23.47
N ARG A 201 -5.67 -17.37 -23.68
CA ARG A 201 -5.84 -17.99 -25.00
C ARG A 201 -7.02 -17.34 -25.70
N VAL A 202 -6.77 -16.79 -26.88
CA VAL A 202 -7.78 -16.09 -27.68
C VAL A 202 -8.03 -16.86 -28.97
N GLY A 203 -9.22 -17.41 -29.07
CA GLY A 203 -9.70 -18.18 -30.22
C GLY A 203 -10.59 -17.38 -31.17
N GLU A 204 -11.16 -18.11 -32.12
CA GLU A 204 -12.33 -17.68 -32.89
C GLU A 204 -13.39 -18.76 -32.68
N TRP A 205 -14.58 -18.37 -32.21
CA TRP A 205 -15.68 -19.29 -32.01
C TRP A 205 -16.72 -19.10 -33.10
N ARG A 206 -17.10 -20.20 -33.74
CA ARG A 206 -18.15 -20.22 -34.76
C ARG A 206 -19.34 -20.99 -34.23
N THR A 207 -20.52 -20.40 -34.35
CA THR A 207 -21.76 -21.12 -34.09
C THR A 207 -22.05 -22.08 -35.24
N VAL A 208 -22.50 -23.28 -34.90
CA VAL A 208 -23.04 -24.25 -35.85
C VAL A 208 -24.49 -24.47 -35.46
N ILE A 209 -25.41 -24.10 -36.35
CA ILE A 209 -26.82 -24.42 -36.19
C ILE A 209 -27.01 -25.85 -36.67
N VAL A 210 -27.28 -26.78 -35.75
CA VAL A 210 -27.68 -28.14 -36.08
C VAL A 210 -29.20 -28.18 -36.08
N ALA A 211 -29.81 -28.48 -37.23
CA ALA A 211 -31.25 -28.68 -37.31
C ALA A 211 -31.61 -29.95 -36.51
N GLY A 212 -32.51 -29.81 -35.53
CA GLY A 212 -33.04 -30.93 -34.77
C GLY A 212 -33.80 -31.88 -35.68
N SER A 213 -33.48 -33.18 -35.58
CA SER A 213 -34.17 -34.29 -36.25
C SER A 213 -35.56 -34.52 -35.68
#